data_AF-A0A2U3V7L4-F1
#
_entry.id   AF-A0A2U3V7L4-F1
#
_cell.length_a   1.000
_cell.length_b   1.000
_cell.length_c   1.000
_cell.angle_alpha   90.00
_cell.angle_beta   90.00
_cell.angle_gamma   90.00
#
_symmetry.space_group_name_H-M   'P 1'
#
loop_
_entity.id
_entity.type
_entity.pdbx_description
1 polymer ?
#
loop_
_entity_poly.entity_id
_entity_poly.type
_entity_poly.pdbx_seq_one_letter_code
_entity_poly.pdbx_strand_id
1 'polypeptide(L)'
;MAGPVRVTVLGVARGWRQFEGPWTRSLGSRSLALAAAPSSSASPWRLLGALCLQRPPLVSKPLTPLQEEMEALLQQIEIERSLYSDHELRALDEAQKLAKKKSDLYGEEEDEQNILLLQDLEDMWEQKFLQFKPGARITEADVKNDRTSLHRKLDRNLILLVREKLGDQDVWMLPQAEWQPGETLRRTAERTLATLSENNMEAKFLGNAPCGHYKFKFPQAMRTESSLGAKIFFFKALLLTGDFFEAGKKGHHVWVSKEELGDYLKPKYLAQVRRFLLDL
;
A
#
# COMPACT_ATOMS: atom_id res chain seq x y z
N MET A 1 7.14 -58.17 -31.94
CA MET A 1 8.08 -58.53 -33.02
C MET A 1 8.24 -57.31 -33.91
N ALA A 2 9.16 -56.38 -33.66
CA ALA A 2 10.61 -56.48 -33.87
C ALA A 2 10.95 -56.96 -35.30
N GLY A 3 11.23 -56.03 -36.21
CA GLY A 3 12.54 -55.99 -36.84
C GLY A 3 12.48 -55.59 -38.32
N PRO A 4 13.62 -55.18 -38.92
CA PRO A 4 13.73 -53.96 -39.71
C PRO A 4 14.23 -54.18 -41.15
N VAL A 5 14.18 -53.15 -42.01
CA VAL A 5 15.02 -53.09 -43.22
C VAL A 5 15.61 -51.68 -43.40
N ARG A 6 16.94 -51.61 -43.24
CA ARG A 6 17.84 -50.55 -43.73
C ARG A 6 18.23 -50.87 -45.18
N VAL A 7 18.77 -49.92 -45.95
CA VAL A 7 20.20 -49.80 -46.38
C VAL A 7 20.18 -48.84 -47.60
N THR A 8 21.06 -47.87 -47.90
CA THR A 8 22.53 -47.68 -47.86
C THR A 8 22.81 -46.16 -48.01
N VAL A 9 23.64 -45.46 -47.22
CA VAL A 9 25.11 -45.29 -47.22
C VAL A 9 25.74 -44.67 -48.48
N LEU A 10 26.29 -43.46 -48.32
CA LEU A 10 27.52 -42.87 -48.88
C LEU A 10 27.74 -41.58 -48.05
N GLY A 11 28.80 -41.32 -47.28
CA GLY A 11 30.14 -41.89 -47.23
C GLY A 11 31.16 -40.89 -47.77
N VAL A 12 31.52 -39.84 -47.02
CA VAL A 12 32.83 -39.16 -47.15
C VAL A 12 33.30 -38.69 -45.78
N ALA A 13 34.56 -39.00 -45.50
CA ALA A 13 35.26 -38.91 -44.23
C ALA A 13 36.16 -37.67 -44.12
N ARG A 14 36.76 -37.55 -42.92
CA ARG A 14 37.94 -36.77 -42.49
C ARG A 14 37.63 -35.35 -41.99
N GLY A 15 38.11 -34.92 -40.83
CA GLY A 15 39.05 -35.54 -39.91
C GLY A 15 39.06 -34.78 -38.58
N TRP A 16 39.44 -35.50 -37.53
CA TRP A 16 39.63 -34.98 -36.18
C TRP A 16 41.06 -34.48 -36.04
N ARG A 17 41.23 -33.29 -35.46
CA ARG A 17 42.36 -32.99 -34.57
C ARG A 17 41.83 -32.11 -33.43
N GLN A 18 41.88 -32.66 -32.22
CA GLN A 18 41.92 -31.90 -30.98
C GLN A 18 43.28 -31.22 -30.85
N PHE A 19 43.31 -30.01 -30.30
CA PHE A 19 44.35 -29.58 -29.35
C PHE A 19 43.79 -28.46 -28.45
N GLU A 20 43.59 -28.83 -27.19
CA GLU A 20 43.84 -28.13 -25.93
C GLU A 20 43.64 -26.60 -25.74
N GLY A 21 42.93 -26.27 -24.65
CA GLY A 21 43.42 -25.27 -23.68
C GLY A 21 42.63 -23.95 -23.56
N PRO A 22 42.45 -23.38 -22.35
CA PRO A 22 41.25 -22.65 -21.96
C PRO A 22 41.40 -21.13 -21.97
N TRP A 23 40.36 -20.41 -22.37
CA TRP A 23 40.22 -18.97 -22.10
C TRP A 23 38.98 -18.73 -21.23
N THR A 24 39.23 -18.45 -19.96
CA THR A 24 38.26 -17.94 -19.00
C THR A 24 37.89 -16.50 -19.37
N ARG A 25 36.71 -16.29 -19.95
CA ARG A 25 36.09 -14.96 -20.02
C ARG A 25 35.09 -14.82 -18.89
N SER A 26 35.59 -14.23 -17.80
CA SER A 26 34.78 -13.60 -16.75
C SER A 26 33.80 -12.61 -17.37
N LEU A 27 32.49 -12.86 -17.19
CA LEU A 27 31.44 -11.88 -17.45
C LEU A 27 31.43 -10.90 -16.28
N GLY A 28 32.21 -9.83 -16.41
CA GLY A 28 32.23 -8.72 -15.46
C GLY A 28 30.88 -8.00 -15.42
N SER A 29 30.24 -8.04 -14.24
CA SER A 29 29.14 -7.16 -13.87
C SER A 29 29.60 -5.70 -14.01
N ARG A 30 29.02 -4.96 -14.97
CA ARG A 30 29.22 -3.52 -15.10
C ARG A 30 28.43 -2.82 -14.00
N SER A 31 29.02 -2.69 -12.82
CA SER A 31 28.62 -1.67 -11.87
C SER A 31 29.17 -0.33 -12.35
N LEU A 32 28.29 0.56 -12.82
CA LEU A 32 28.63 1.97 -13.02
C LEU A 32 28.70 2.63 -11.64
N ALA A 33 29.83 2.44 -10.95
CA ALA A 33 30.19 3.28 -9.81
C ALA A 33 30.63 4.63 -10.39
N LEU A 34 29.69 5.59 -10.41
CA LEU A 34 30.05 6.99 -10.60
C LEU A 34 30.86 7.41 -9.37
N ALA A 35 32.20 7.37 -9.47
CA ALA A 35 33.08 7.96 -8.47
C ALA A 35 32.86 9.47 -8.48
N ALA A 36 31.91 9.94 -7.66
CA ALA A 36 31.71 11.35 -7.42
C ALA A 36 32.95 11.89 -6.71
N ALA A 37 33.70 12.76 -7.39
CA ALA A 37 34.78 13.52 -6.78
C ALA A 37 34.23 14.29 -5.55
N PRO A 38 34.95 14.35 -4.42
CA PRO A 38 34.54 15.17 -3.29
C PRO A 38 34.67 16.64 -3.71
N SER A 39 33.55 17.26 -4.09
CA SER A 39 33.51 18.71 -4.28
C SER A 39 33.65 19.37 -2.91
N SER A 40 34.83 19.90 -2.65
CA SER A 40 35.21 20.62 -1.43
C SER A 40 34.64 22.04 -1.35
N SER A 41 33.51 22.32 -2.01
CA SER A 41 32.75 23.54 -1.77
C SER A 41 31.74 23.26 -0.67
N ALA A 42 32.13 23.49 0.59
CA ALA A 42 31.20 23.43 1.71
C ALA A 42 30.09 24.46 1.47
N SER A 43 28.95 23.98 0.96
CA SER A 43 27.82 24.86 0.69
C SER A 43 27.26 25.34 2.02
N PRO A 44 26.83 26.61 2.15
CA PRO A 44 26.31 27.14 3.40
C PRO A 44 24.91 26.58 3.76
N TRP A 45 24.44 25.57 3.01
CA TRP A 45 23.14 24.93 3.16
C TRP A 45 23.30 23.51 3.69
N ARG A 46 22.71 23.22 4.85
CA ARG A 46 22.60 21.86 5.35
C ARG A 46 21.58 21.08 4.53
N LEU A 47 21.93 19.86 4.15
CA LEU A 47 21.05 18.96 3.41
C LEU A 47 20.38 18.01 4.40
N LEU A 48 19.05 18.03 4.41
CA LEU A 48 18.25 17.15 5.25
C LEU A 48 17.41 16.23 4.36
N GLY A 49 17.46 14.93 4.63
CA GLY A 49 16.54 13.95 4.06
C GLY A 49 15.37 13.76 5.00
N ALA A 50 14.18 14.20 4.58
CA ALA A 50 12.94 14.00 5.32
C ALA A 50 12.10 12.89 4.70
N LEU A 51 11.34 12.23 5.55
CA LEU A 51 10.48 11.12 5.19
C LEU A 51 9.01 11.49 5.45
N CYS A 52 8.21 11.38 4.40
CA CYS A 52 6.76 11.35 4.47
C CYS A 52 6.30 9.89 4.48
N LEU A 53 6.17 9.31 5.67
CA LEU A 53 5.59 7.98 5.83
C LEU A 53 4.06 8.07 5.81
N GLN A 54 3.43 7.32 4.91
CA GLN A 54 1.99 7.26 4.74
C GLN A 54 1.46 5.88 5.08
N ARG A 55 0.41 5.82 5.89
CA ARG A 55 -0.42 4.64 6.05
C ARG A 55 -1.55 4.69 5.00
N PRO A 56 -1.63 3.74 4.05
CA PRO A 56 -2.72 3.70 3.06
C PRO A 56 -4.08 3.40 3.73
N PRO A 57 -5.21 3.64 3.04
CA PRO A 57 -6.52 3.32 3.57
C PRO A 57 -6.68 1.79 3.64
N LEU A 58 -7.25 1.30 4.74
CA LEU A 58 -7.50 -0.12 4.97
C LEU A 58 -8.94 -0.49 4.63
N VAL A 59 -9.85 0.48 4.69
CA VAL A 59 -11.27 0.31 4.41
C VAL A 59 -11.66 1.24 3.27
N SER A 60 -12.64 0.84 2.46
CA SER A 60 -13.20 1.69 1.41
C SER A 60 -13.83 2.95 2.00
N LYS A 61 -13.86 4.03 1.22
CA LYS A 61 -14.60 5.23 1.60
C LYS A 61 -16.11 4.94 1.59
N PRO A 62 -16.89 5.59 2.47
CA PRO A 62 -18.35 5.53 2.37
C PRO A 62 -18.78 6.17 1.04
N LEU A 63 -19.85 5.66 0.47
CA LEU A 63 -20.44 6.20 -0.74
C LEU A 63 -21.12 7.54 -0.40
N THR A 64 -21.09 8.45 -1.36
CA THR A 64 -21.90 9.67 -1.29
C THR A 64 -23.37 9.33 -1.60
N PRO A 65 -24.36 10.11 -1.12
CA PRO A 65 -25.78 9.81 -1.37
C PRO A 65 -26.09 9.66 -2.87
N LEU A 66 -25.49 10.50 -3.71
CA LEU A 66 -25.62 10.40 -5.16
C LEU A 66 -25.02 9.10 -5.74
N GLN A 67 -23.92 8.63 -5.16
CA GLN A 67 -23.32 7.35 -5.56
C GLN A 67 -24.17 6.15 -5.12
N GLU A 68 -24.85 6.23 -3.98
CA GLU A 68 -25.79 5.20 -3.52
C GLU A 68 -27.01 5.10 -4.46
N GLU A 69 -27.57 6.25 -4.86
CA GLU A 69 -28.65 6.30 -5.85
C GLU A 69 -28.20 5.74 -7.21
N MET A 70 -27.00 6.10 -7.65
CA MET A 70 -26.43 5.60 -8.89
C MET A 70 -26.14 4.09 -8.81
N GLU A 71 -25.62 3.59 -7.69
CA GLU A 71 -25.38 2.16 -7.50
C GLU A 71 -26.68 1.38 -7.56
N ALA A 72 -27.74 1.84 -6.88
CA ALA A 72 -29.05 1.22 -6.94
C ALA A 72 -29.61 1.19 -8.38
N LEU A 73 -29.48 2.29 -9.12
CA LEU A 73 -29.89 2.35 -10.52
C LEU A 73 -29.09 1.38 -11.39
N LEU A 74 -27.76 1.32 -11.22
CA LEU A 74 -26.91 0.42 -11.99
C LEU A 74 -27.21 -1.04 -11.69
N GLN A 75 -27.48 -1.39 -10.43
CA GLN A 75 -27.91 -2.74 -10.03
C GLN A 75 -29.26 -3.10 -10.67
N GLN A 76 -30.22 -2.16 -10.71
CA GLN A 76 -31.50 -2.39 -11.40
C GLN A 76 -31.30 -2.64 -12.90
N ILE A 77 -30.51 -1.81 -13.57
CA ILE A 77 -30.20 -1.97 -15.00
C ILE A 77 -29.48 -3.30 -15.25
N GLU A 78 -28.58 -3.70 -14.35
CA GLU A 78 -27.87 -4.98 -14.45
C GLU A 78 -28.85 -6.14 -14.39
N ILE A 79 -29.78 -6.15 -13.43
CA ILE A 79 -30.81 -7.19 -13.29
C ILE A 79 -31.72 -7.23 -14.52
N GLU A 80 -32.27 -6.08 -14.93
CA GLU A 80 -33.19 -5.98 -16.08
C GLU A 80 -32.58 -6.43 -17.41
N ARG A 81 -31.26 -6.26 -17.57
CA ARG A 81 -30.53 -6.61 -18.80
C ARG A 81 -29.79 -7.94 -18.68
N SER A 82 -29.82 -8.58 -17.52
CA SER A 82 -29.23 -9.89 -17.29
C SER A 82 -30.12 -11.01 -17.82
N LEU A 83 -29.50 -12.17 -18.07
CA LEU A 83 -30.22 -13.41 -18.29
C LEU A 83 -30.47 -14.09 -16.95
N TYR A 84 -31.45 -14.99 -16.91
CA TYR A 84 -31.69 -15.80 -15.72
C TYR A 84 -30.44 -16.58 -15.31
N SER A 85 -30.10 -16.45 -14.04
CA SER A 85 -29.06 -17.24 -13.40
C SER A 85 -29.55 -18.67 -13.15
N ASP A 86 -28.62 -19.61 -13.00
CA ASP A 86 -28.95 -21.00 -12.65
C ASP A 86 -29.76 -21.10 -11.35
N HIS A 87 -29.54 -20.16 -10.43
CA HIS A 87 -30.28 -20.05 -9.18
C HIS A 87 -31.75 -19.70 -9.44
N GLU A 88 -32.02 -18.68 -10.25
CA GLU A 88 -33.39 -18.26 -10.60
C GLU A 88 -34.13 -19.33 -11.41
N LEU A 89 -33.46 -19.96 -12.38
CA LEU A 89 -34.04 -21.05 -13.16
C LEU A 89 -34.47 -22.21 -12.24
N ARG A 90 -33.60 -22.59 -11.30
CA ARG A 90 -33.93 -23.64 -10.33
C ARG A 90 -35.09 -23.23 -9.42
N ALA A 91 -35.15 -21.98 -8.97
CA ALA A 91 -36.26 -21.47 -8.17
C ALA A 91 -37.60 -21.57 -8.94
N LEU A 92 -37.60 -21.20 -10.22
CA LEU A 92 -38.77 -21.27 -11.08
C LEU A 92 -39.23 -22.72 -11.30
N ASP A 93 -38.31 -23.63 -11.59
CA ASP A 93 -38.61 -25.05 -11.78
C ASP A 93 -39.17 -25.70 -10.52
N GLU A 94 -38.59 -25.40 -9.35
CA GLU A 94 -39.07 -25.88 -8.05
C GLU A 94 -40.47 -25.33 -7.75
N ALA A 95 -40.72 -24.04 -7.97
CA ALA A 95 -42.03 -23.42 -7.79
C ALA A 95 -43.11 -24.02 -8.71
N GLN A 96 -42.77 -24.30 -9.97
CA GLN A 96 -43.69 -24.96 -10.92
C GLN A 96 -44.03 -26.38 -10.49
N LYS A 97 -43.03 -27.16 -10.04
CA LYS A 97 -43.25 -28.51 -9.52
C LYS A 97 -44.15 -28.49 -8.29
N LEU A 98 -43.93 -27.56 -7.35
CA LEU A 98 -44.77 -27.39 -6.18
C LEU A 98 -46.20 -26.98 -6.54
N ALA A 99 -46.40 -26.10 -7.53
CA ALA A 99 -47.72 -25.69 -7.99
C ALA A 99 -48.50 -26.87 -8.60
N LYS A 100 -47.85 -27.68 -9.46
CA LYS A 100 -48.45 -28.90 -10.05
C LYS A 100 -48.80 -29.93 -8.98
N LYS A 101 -47.91 -30.18 -8.01
CA LYS A 101 -48.19 -31.07 -6.88
C LYS A 101 -49.36 -30.59 -6.02
N LYS A 102 -49.57 -29.28 -5.89
CA LYS A 102 -50.74 -28.71 -5.18
C LYS A 102 -52.05 -28.86 -5.96
N SER A 103 -52.03 -28.83 -7.29
CA SER A 103 -53.23 -29.05 -8.11
C SER A 103 -53.59 -30.53 -8.26
N ASP A 104 -52.56 -31.38 -8.34
CA ASP A 104 -52.71 -32.81 -8.64
C ASP A 104 -52.75 -33.60 -7.33
N LEU A 105 -53.90 -33.57 -6.65
CA LEU A 105 -54.15 -34.25 -5.36
C LEU A 105 -54.05 -35.80 -5.39
N TYR A 106 -53.76 -36.42 -6.54
CA TYR A 106 -53.78 -37.89 -6.74
C TYR A 106 -52.71 -38.43 -7.72
N GLY A 107 -51.56 -37.76 -7.89
CA GLY A 107 -50.47 -38.21 -8.77
C GLY A 107 -49.32 -38.90 -8.03
N GLU A 108 -48.85 -40.03 -8.57
CA GLU A 108 -47.85 -40.95 -8.01
C GLU A 108 -46.54 -40.27 -7.55
N GLU A 109 -46.02 -40.79 -6.44
CA GLU A 109 -44.81 -40.37 -5.72
C GLU A 109 -43.53 -40.73 -6.51
N GLU A 110 -43.24 -40.02 -7.60
CA GLU A 110 -41.93 -40.14 -8.23
C GLU A 110 -41.09 -38.85 -8.09
N ASP A 111 -39.86 -39.09 -7.60
CA ASP A 111 -38.67 -38.25 -7.50
C ASP A 111 -38.50 -37.32 -6.27
N GLU A 112 -38.16 -37.95 -5.14
CA GLU A 112 -37.42 -37.37 -4.00
C GLU A 112 -35.93 -37.09 -4.33
N GLN A 113 -35.64 -36.23 -5.32
CA GLN A 113 -34.24 -36.01 -5.73
C GLN A 113 -33.70 -34.59 -5.51
N ASN A 114 -34.33 -33.79 -4.65
CA ASN A 114 -33.68 -32.57 -4.14
C ASN A 114 -33.98 -32.39 -2.65
N ILE A 115 -33.01 -32.81 -1.82
CA ILE A 115 -33.14 -32.85 -0.36
C ILE A 115 -33.24 -31.44 0.25
N LEU A 116 -32.81 -30.40 -0.46
CA LEU A 116 -32.86 -29.00 -0.02
C LEU A 116 -33.56 -28.14 -1.08
N LEU A 117 -34.62 -27.45 -0.69
CA LEU A 117 -35.25 -26.43 -1.51
C LEU A 117 -34.35 -25.20 -1.60
N LEU A 118 -34.52 -24.39 -2.64
CA LEU A 118 -33.77 -23.14 -2.74
C LEU A 118 -34.01 -22.19 -1.56
N GLN A 119 -35.26 -22.14 -1.08
CA GLN A 119 -35.62 -21.33 0.09
C GLN A 119 -34.85 -21.76 1.33
N ASP A 120 -34.70 -23.08 1.53
CA ASP A 120 -33.89 -23.60 2.65
C ASP A 120 -32.42 -23.17 2.52
N LEU A 121 -31.89 -23.11 1.29
CA LEU A 121 -30.52 -22.65 1.04
C LEU A 121 -30.35 -21.15 1.33
N GLU A 122 -31.30 -20.31 0.89
CA GLU A 122 -31.34 -18.88 1.19
C GLU A 122 -31.38 -18.65 2.71
N ASP A 123 -32.28 -19.35 3.41
CA ASP A 123 -32.39 -19.29 4.88
C ASP A 123 -31.08 -19.70 5.57
N MET A 124 -30.41 -20.76 5.08
CA MET A 124 -29.10 -21.18 5.59
C MET A 124 -28.02 -20.12 5.38
N TRP A 125 -28.03 -19.41 4.25
CA TRP A 125 -27.08 -18.33 3.97
C TRP A 125 -27.35 -17.12 4.85
N GLU A 126 -28.61 -16.75 5.04
CA GLU A 126 -29.02 -15.67 5.94
C GLU A 126 -28.62 -15.98 7.39
N GLN A 127 -28.86 -17.21 7.86
CA GLN A 127 -28.45 -17.63 9.21
C GLN A 127 -26.94 -17.49 9.41
N LYS A 128 -26.13 -17.91 8.43
CA LYS A 128 -24.67 -17.76 8.50
C LYS A 128 -24.24 -16.29 8.48
N PHE A 129 -24.91 -15.47 7.67
CA PHE A 129 -24.64 -14.04 7.61
C PHE A 129 -24.95 -13.34 8.94
N LEU A 130 -26.09 -13.67 9.57
CA LEU A 130 -26.48 -13.11 10.87
C LEU A 130 -25.58 -13.57 12.03
N GLN A 131 -25.03 -14.80 11.95
CA GLN A 131 -24.05 -15.29 12.93
C GLN A 131 -22.70 -14.56 12.81
N PHE A 132 -22.32 -14.14 11.60
CA PHE A 132 -21.09 -13.42 11.36
C PHE A 132 -21.20 -11.96 11.78
N LYS A 133 -20.30 -11.50 12.67
CA LYS A 133 -20.20 -10.10 13.06
C LYS A 133 -19.04 -9.44 12.32
N PRO A 134 -19.30 -8.53 11.37
CA PRO A 134 -18.24 -7.79 10.70
C PRO A 134 -17.41 -6.97 11.69
N GLY A 135 -16.12 -6.80 11.38
CA GLY A 135 -15.26 -5.90 12.13
C GLY A 135 -15.77 -4.45 12.07
N ALA A 136 -15.64 -3.72 13.18
CA ALA A 136 -16.09 -2.33 13.24
C ALA A 136 -15.24 -1.44 12.33
N ARG A 137 -15.89 -0.71 11.41
CA ARG A 137 -15.23 0.29 10.54
C ARG A 137 -14.77 1.52 11.33
N ILE A 138 -15.50 1.86 12.39
CA ILE A 138 -15.19 2.94 13.33
C ILE A 138 -14.54 2.29 14.55
N THR A 139 -13.32 2.68 14.87
CA THR A 139 -12.58 2.08 15.99
C THR A 139 -12.73 2.92 17.26
N GLU A 140 -12.35 2.35 18.41
CA GLU A 140 -12.33 3.10 19.67
C GLU A 140 -11.43 4.35 19.61
N ALA A 141 -10.36 4.30 18.81
CA ALA A 141 -9.45 5.43 18.60
C ALA A 141 -10.10 6.57 17.81
N ASP A 142 -11.11 6.28 16.99
CA ASP A 142 -11.92 7.30 16.33
C ASP A 142 -12.79 8.03 17.35
N VAL A 143 -13.44 7.27 18.26
CA VAL A 143 -14.31 7.79 19.31
C VAL A 143 -13.53 8.59 20.36
N LYS A 144 -12.39 8.06 20.84
CA LYS A 144 -11.53 8.69 21.84
C LYS A 144 -10.67 9.82 21.27
N ASN A 145 -10.57 9.92 19.95
CA ASN A 145 -9.71 10.85 19.25
C ASN A 145 -8.20 10.65 19.52
N ASP A 146 -7.78 9.38 19.61
CA ASP A 146 -6.41 8.99 19.92
C ASP A 146 -5.52 9.08 18.68
N ARG A 147 -4.84 10.23 18.54
CA ARG A 147 -4.00 10.54 17.36
C ARG A 147 -2.65 9.83 17.32
N THR A 148 -2.32 9.01 18.31
CA THR A 148 -1.09 8.20 18.35
C THR A 148 -1.27 6.82 17.73
N SER A 149 -2.49 6.30 17.71
CA SER A 149 -2.79 4.97 17.18
C SER A 149 -2.87 4.95 15.64
N LEU A 150 -2.44 3.84 15.03
CA LEU A 150 -2.58 3.61 13.58
C LEU A 150 -4.01 3.17 13.17
N HIS A 151 -4.74 2.56 14.11
CA HIS A 151 -6.08 2.03 13.89
C HIS A 151 -7.18 3.10 13.90
N ARG A 152 -6.82 4.38 13.85
CA ARG A 152 -7.73 5.51 13.67
C ARG A 152 -7.98 5.73 12.17
N LYS A 153 -9.14 6.26 11.77
CA LYS A 153 -9.49 6.69 10.41
C LYS A 153 -9.06 5.68 9.34
N LEU A 154 -9.66 4.50 9.38
CA LEU A 154 -9.30 3.38 8.48
C LEU A 154 -9.56 3.70 7.00
N ASP A 155 -10.49 4.61 6.72
CA ASP A 155 -10.93 5.09 5.41
C ASP A 155 -9.97 6.10 4.75
N ARG A 156 -9.05 6.70 5.51
CA ARG A 156 -8.18 7.79 5.05
C ARG A 156 -6.70 7.44 5.15
N ASN A 157 -5.91 8.20 4.39
CA ASN A 157 -4.47 8.16 4.47
C ASN A 157 -4.00 8.94 5.70
N LEU A 158 -3.15 8.31 6.51
CA LEU A 158 -2.52 8.94 7.67
C LEU A 158 -1.04 9.20 7.42
N ILE A 159 -0.55 10.31 7.96
CA ILE A 159 0.84 10.74 7.82
C ILE A 159 1.48 10.80 9.20
N LEU A 160 2.72 10.32 9.28
CA LEU A 160 3.51 10.39 10.49
C LEU A 160 4.09 11.79 10.69
N LEU A 161 3.78 12.39 11.84
CA LEU A 161 4.46 13.58 12.36
C LEU A 161 5.26 13.22 13.60
N VAL A 162 6.41 13.88 13.76
CA VAL A 162 7.26 13.74 14.94
C VAL A 162 7.47 15.12 15.56
N ARG A 163 7.49 15.16 16.90
CA ARG A 163 7.83 16.37 17.66
C ARG A 163 9.34 16.43 17.85
N GLU A 164 9.99 17.40 17.21
CA GLU A 164 11.41 17.68 17.37
C GLU A 164 11.63 18.95 18.17
N LYS A 165 12.67 18.97 19.02
CA LYS A 165 13.10 20.16 19.76
C LYS A 165 14.12 20.93 18.93
N LEU A 166 13.74 22.08 18.40
CA LEU A 166 14.64 22.99 17.70
C LEU A 166 14.99 24.15 18.64
N GLY A 167 16.13 24.03 19.33
CA GLY A 167 16.47 24.93 20.44
C GLY A 167 15.50 24.75 21.60
N ASP A 168 14.87 25.84 22.05
CA ASP A 168 13.90 25.84 23.15
C ASP A 168 12.44 25.62 22.69
N GLN A 169 12.20 25.50 21.38
CA GLN A 169 10.85 25.34 20.83
C GLN A 169 10.60 23.91 20.34
N ASP A 170 9.51 23.32 20.82
CA ASP A 170 8.95 22.08 20.30
C ASP A 170 8.20 22.37 18.99
N VAL A 171 8.66 21.78 17.88
CA VAL A 171 8.05 21.95 16.56
C VAL A 171 7.66 20.59 15.98
N TRP A 172 6.43 20.50 15.47
CA TRP A 172 5.96 19.35 14.72
C TRP A 172 6.51 19.40 13.29
N MET A 173 7.21 18.33 12.89
CA MET A 173 7.78 18.19 11.56
C MET A 173 7.67 16.74 11.09
N LEU A 174 7.93 16.53 9.80
CA LEU A 174 8.17 15.19 9.30
C LEU A 174 9.50 14.66 9.85
N PRO A 175 9.60 13.35 10.12
CA PRO A 175 10.87 12.67 10.33
C PRO A 175 11.99 13.15 9.39
N GLN A 176 13.10 13.62 9.94
CA GLN A 176 14.21 14.11 9.13
C GLN A 176 15.57 13.74 9.74
N ALA A 177 16.57 13.55 8.88
CA ALA A 177 17.96 13.37 9.27
C ALA A 177 18.89 14.20 8.39
N GLU A 178 20.02 14.59 8.97
CA GLU A 178 21.09 15.24 8.22
C GLU A 178 21.79 14.24 7.30
N TRP A 179 22.02 14.67 6.06
CA TRP A 179 22.72 13.88 5.06
C TRP A 179 24.20 13.77 5.41
N GLN A 180 24.76 12.56 5.25
CA GLN A 180 26.16 12.27 5.49
C GLN A 180 26.89 11.97 4.17
N PRO A 181 28.16 12.40 4.01
CA PRO A 181 28.95 12.07 2.83
C PRO A 181 29.06 10.56 2.63
N GLY A 182 28.79 10.08 1.42
CA GLY A 182 28.81 8.65 1.07
C GLY A 182 27.45 7.96 1.09
N GLU A 183 26.38 8.64 1.51
CA GLU A 183 25.00 8.14 1.43
C GLU A 183 24.21 8.79 0.28
N THR A 184 23.20 8.10 -0.25
CA THR A 184 22.18 8.75 -1.10
C THR A 184 21.15 9.45 -0.21
N LEU A 185 20.50 10.50 -0.72
CA LEU A 185 19.45 11.21 0.03
C LEU A 185 18.30 10.27 0.45
N ARG A 186 17.98 9.27 -0.39
CA ARG A 186 17.02 8.23 -0.05
C ARG A 186 17.51 7.36 1.12
N ARG A 187 18.78 6.95 1.12
CA ARG A 187 19.36 6.16 2.22
C ARG A 187 19.34 6.94 3.54
N THR A 188 19.50 8.26 3.49
CA THR A 188 19.28 9.12 4.65
C THR A 188 17.84 9.02 5.17
N ALA A 189 16.84 9.00 4.29
CA ALA A 189 15.44 8.78 4.70
C ALA A 189 15.21 7.35 5.23
N GLU A 190 15.83 6.32 4.65
CA GLU A 190 15.82 4.95 5.20
C GLU A 190 16.43 4.91 6.62
N ARG A 191 17.50 5.67 6.85
CA ARG A 191 18.10 5.83 8.18
C ARG A 191 17.19 6.58 9.16
N THR A 192 16.42 7.57 8.71
CA THR A 192 15.42 8.24 9.58
C THR A 192 14.41 7.25 10.12
N LEU A 193 13.93 6.32 9.28
CA LEU A 193 13.04 5.25 9.73
C LEU A 193 13.70 4.42 10.81
N ALA A 194 14.89 3.87 10.53
CA ALA A 194 15.62 3.03 11.49
C ALA A 194 15.92 3.74 12.83
N THR A 195 16.07 5.07 12.82
CA THR A 195 16.32 5.86 14.03
C THR A 195 15.04 6.08 14.85
N LEU A 196 13.90 6.27 14.17
CA LEU A 196 12.61 6.51 14.81
C LEU A 196 11.93 5.22 15.26
N SER A 197 12.09 4.17 14.47
CA SER A 197 11.57 2.85 14.75
C SER A 197 12.69 2.02 15.38
N GLU A 198 12.85 2.14 16.69
CA GLU A 198 13.54 1.09 17.48
C GLU A 198 12.82 -0.28 17.32
N ASN A 199 11.61 -0.27 16.75
CA ASN A 199 10.76 -1.42 16.43
C ASN A 199 10.70 -1.72 14.92
N ASN A 200 10.34 -2.95 14.56
CA ASN A 200 10.25 -3.49 13.20
C ASN A 200 9.15 -2.82 12.34
N MET A 201 9.41 -1.61 11.81
CA MET A 201 8.55 -0.98 10.81
C MET A 201 9.05 -1.27 9.39
N GLU A 202 8.20 -1.86 8.57
CA GLU A 202 8.49 -2.11 7.16
C GLU A 202 7.87 -1.03 6.29
N ALA A 203 8.71 -0.18 5.70
CA ALA A 203 8.30 0.87 4.79
C ALA A 203 8.77 0.61 3.36
N LYS A 204 7.86 0.77 2.40
CA LYS A 204 8.16 0.73 0.97
C LYS A 204 8.37 2.14 0.44
N PHE A 205 9.60 2.46 0.06
CA PHE A 205 9.93 3.73 -0.60
C PHE A 205 9.45 3.76 -2.05
N LEU A 206 8.88 4.89 -2.45
CA LEU A 206 8.41 5.13 -3.81
C LEU A 206 9.46 5.90 -4.62
N GLY A 207 10.25 5.17 -5.40
CA GLY A 207 11.28 5.75 -6.26
C GLY A 207 12.53 6.24 -5.51
N ASN A 208 13.40 6.97 -6.21
CA ASN A 208 14.62 7.57 -5.66
C ASN A 208 14.63 9.11 -5.78
N ALA A 209 13.64 9.69 -6.45
CA ALA A 209 13.52 11.13 -6.58
C ALA A 209 12.77 11.72 -5.38
N PRO A 210 13.19 12.90 -4.87
CA PRO A 210 12.43 13.59 -3.83
C PRO A 210 11.11 14.11 -4.40
N CYS A 211 10.03 13.98 -3.63
CA CYS A 211 8.69 14.42 -4.00
C CYS A 211 8.49 15.93 -3.80
N GLY A 212 9.33 16.56 -2.99
CA GLY A 212 9.29 17.99 -2.72
C GLY A 212 10.54 18.47 -1.99
N HIS A 213 10.68 19.78 -1.89
CA HIS A 213 11.73 20.39 -1.08
C HIS A 213 11.21 21.59 -0.31
N TYR A 214 11.80 21.84 0.85
CA TYR A 214 11.55 23.03 1.65
C TYR A 214 12.87 23.68 2.04
N LYS A 215 12.97 25.00 1.84
CA LYS A 215 14.17 25.79 2.13
C LYS A 215 13.84 26.81 3.18
N PHE A 216 14.59 26.81 4.28
CA PHE A 216 14.47 27.84 5.31
C PHE A 216 15.84 28.32 5.78
N LYS A 217 15.89 29.59 6.17
CA LYS A 217 17.08 30.21 6.76
C LYS A 217 16.95 30.16 8.27
N PHE A 218 18.05 29.93 8.97
CA PHE A 218 18.04 30.00 10.43
C PHE A 218 17.73 31.45 10.90
N PRO A 219 17.18 31.64 12.11
CA PRO A 219 17.08 32.97 12.73
C PRO A 219 18.46 33.64 12.79
N GLN A 220 18.51 34.98 12.73
CA GLN A 220 19.77 35.74 12.68
C GLN A 220 20.76 35.36 13.80
N ALA A 221 20.26 34.97 14.97
CA ALA A 221 21.06 34.54 16.12
C ALA A 221 21.93 33.29 15.88
N MET A 222 21.58 32.41 14.93
CA MET A 222 22.32 31.19 14.62
C MET A 222 22.91 31.17 13.21
N ARG A 223 22.98 32.33 12.54
CA ARG A 223 23.58 32.42 11.20
C ARG A 223 25.09 32.56 11.31
N THR A 224 25.79 31.60 10.76
CA THR A 224 27.25 31.66 10.52
C THR A 224 27.49 31.63 9.01
N GLU A 225 28.62 32.16 8.53
CA GLU A 225 28.99 32.11 7.10
C GLU A 225 28.99 30.67 6.55
N SER A 226 29.29 29.69 7.41
CA SER A 226 29.26 28.26 7.12
C SER A 226 27.88 27.58 7.26
N SER A 227 26.87 28.25 7.84
CA SER A 227 25.53 27.67 8.09
C SER A 227 24.45 28.76 7.97
N LEU A 228 23.98 28.98 6.74
CA LEU A 228 22.97 29.98 6.39
C LEU A 228 21.54 29.43 6.57
N GLY A 229 21.34 28.15 6.30
CA GLY A 229 20.04 27.50 6.43
C GLY A 229 20.06 26.01 6.09
N ALA A 230 18.86 25.43 6.00
CA ALA A 230 18.69 24.04 5.63
C ALA A 230 17.75 23.90 4.43
N LYS A 231 18.05 22.89 3.60
CA LYS A 231 17.21 22.39 2.51
C LYS A 231 16.76 20.99 2.87
N ILE A 232 15.47 20.83 3.08
CA ILE A 232 14.82 19.56 3.36
C ILE A 232 14.31 18.98 2.04
N PHE A 233 14.63 17.72 1.76
CA PHE A 233 14.08 16.96 0.64
C PHE A 233 13.14 15.88 1.17
N PHE A 234 11.92 15.84 0.66
CA PHE A 234 10.89 14.89 1.11
C PHE A 234 10.88 13.63 0.25
N PHE A 235 10.93 12.48 0.89
CA PHE A 235 10.75 11.17 0.25
C PHE A 235 9.45 10.52 0.72
N LYS A 236 8.67 9.98 -0.22
CA LYS A 236 7.43 9.28 0.11
C LYS A 236 7.71 7.80 0.37
N ALA A 237 7.16 7.30 1.46
CA ALA A 237 7.16 5.88 1.79
C ALA A 237 5.75 5.43 2.21
N LEU A 238 5.41 4.19 1.88
CA LEU A 238 4.18 3.54 2.32
C LEU A 238 4.52 2.59 3.46
N LEU A 239 3.76 2.66 4.55
CA LEU A 239 3.83 1.68 5.61
C LEU A 239 3.15 0.39 5.13
N LEU A 240 3.89 -0.73 5.13
CA LEU A 240 3.35 -2.05 4.81
C LEU A 240 2.84 -2.72 6.09
N THR A 241 3.75 -2.89 7.03
CA THR A 241 3.50 -3.58 8.31
C THR A 241 4.32 -2.89 9.38
N GLY A 242 3.73 -2.74 10.57
CA GLY A 242 4.44 -2.24 11.73
C GLY A 242 3.59 -1.26 12.52
N ASP A 243 3.49 -1.52 13.81
CA ASP A 243 2.88 -0.62 14.77
C ASP A 243 3.97 0.00 15.64
N PHE A 244 3.69 1.22 16.11
CA PHE A 244 4.44 1.76 17.25
C PHE A 244 4.01 0.97 18.50
N PHE A 245 4.67 -0.16 18.76
CA PHE A 245 4.59 -0.76 20.10
C PHE A 245 5.02 0.29 21.12
N GLU A 246 4.20 0.47 22.16
CA GLU A 246 4.33 1.46 23.21
C GLU A 246 5.65 1.33 24.01
N ALA A 247 6.77 1.65 23.38
CA ALA A 247 8.02 1.89 24.07
C ALA A 247 8.03 3.35 24.57
N GLY A 248 7.24 3.60 25.61
CA GLY A 248 7.48 4.64 26.63
C GLY A 248 7.44 6.13 26.24
N LYS A 249 7.17 6.48 24.97
CA LYS A 249 7.30 7.86 24.48
C LYS A 249 5.98 8.45 24.00
N LYS A 250 4.97 8.46 24.86
CA LYS A 250 3.71 9.20 24.64
C LYS A 250 4.05 10.68 24.36
N GLY A 251 3.75 11.16 23.16
CA GLY A 251 4.00 12.56 22.74
C GLY A 251 5.19 12.81 21.81
N HIS A 252 5.79 11.76 21.22
CA HIS A 252 6.83 11.92 20.19
C HIS A 252 6.30 11.82 18.77
N HIS A 253 5.25 11.03 18.52
CA HIS A 253 4.69 10.84 17.19
C HIS A 253 3.17 10.97 17.18
N VAL A 254 2.62 11.40 16.04
CA VAL A 254 1.19 11.53 15.80
C VAL A 254 0.89 11.11 14.36
N TRP A 255 -0.20 10.38 14.17
CA TRP A 255 -0.75 10.06 12.87
C TRP A 255 -1.89 11.02 12.53
N VAL A 256 -1.70 11.78 11.45
CA VAL A 256 -2.56 12.92 11.14
C VAL A 256 -3.11 12.78 9.72
N SER A 257 -4.40 13.10 9.57
CA SER A 257 -5.03 13.22 8.25
C SER A 257 -4.65 14.54 7.56
N LYS A 258 -4.84 14.65 6.24
CA LYS A 258 -4.48 15.88 5.50
C LYS A 258 -5.19 17.14 5.99
N GLU A 259 -6.43 17.01 6.47
CA GLU A 259 -7.23 18.10 7.03
C GLU A 259 -6.61 18.64 8.33
N GLU A 260 -6.33 17.73 9.28
CA GLU A 260 -5.75 18.04 10.59
C GLU A 260 -4.28 18.47 10.52
N LEU A 261 -3.62 18.25 9.38
CA LEU A 261 -2.23 18.67 9.15
C LEU A 261 -2.05 20.20 9.32
N GLY A 262 -3.14 20.95 9.11
CA GLY A 262 -3.27 22.40 9.33
C GLY A 262 -2.84 22.86 10.72
N ASP A 263 -3.22 22.09 11.73
CA ASP A 263 -3.14 22.53 13.13
C ASP A 263 -1.72 22.41 13.68
N TYR A 264 -0.90 21.52 13.09
CA TYR A 264 0.42 21.17 13.58
C TYR A 264 1.56 21.91 12.86
N LEU A 265 1.46 22.02 11.53
CA LEU A 265 2.57 22.50 10.71
C LEU A 265 2.51 24.01 10.50
N LYS A 266 3.69 24.66 10.48
CA LYS A 266 3.79 26.08 10.09
C LYS A 266 3.26 26.28 8.66
N PRO A 267 2.57 27.40 8.36
CA PRO A 267 1.84 27.57 7.10
C PRO A 267 2.73 27.46 5.85
N LYS A 268 3.97 28.00 5.90
CA LYS A 268 4.93 27.91 4.78
C LYS A 268 5.41 26.47 4.51
N TYR A 269 5.58 25.69 5.58
CA TYR A 269 6.00 24.30 5.49
C TYR A 269 4.84 23.44 5.00
N LEU A 270 3.66 23.63 5.58
CA LEU A 270 2.42 22.97 5.18
C LEU A 270 2.10 23.17 3.70
N ALA A 271 2.30 24.39 3.16
CA ALA A 271 2.06 24.66 1.75
C ALA A 271 2.92 23.78 0.83
N GLN A 272 4.18 23.49 1.19
CA GLN A 272 5.02 22.58 0.40
C GLN A 272 4.61 21.12 0.60
N VAL A 273 4.25 20.73 1.82
CA VAL A 273 3.82 19.36 2.12
C VAL A 273 2.51 19.02 1.40
N ARG A 274 1.52 19.92 1.39
CA ARG A 274 0.24 19.71 0.70
C ARG A 274 0.38 19.55 -0.82
N ARG A 275 1.46 20.01 -1.45
CA ARG A 275 1.65 19.90 -2.91
C ARG A 275 1.89 18.47 -3.38
N PHE A 276 2.57 17.65 -2.58
CA PHE A 276 2.83 16.24 -2.94
C PHE A 276 1.93 15.24 -2.22
N LEU A 277 1.14 15.70 -1.23
CA LEU A 277 0.12 14.89 -0.57
C LEU A 277 -1.18 14.88 -1.38
N LEU A 278 -1.36 13.81 -2.15
CA LEU A 278 -2.62 13.53 -2.82
C LEU A 278 -3.65 13.02 -1.81
N ASP A 279 -4.85 13.59 -1.89
CA ASP A 279 -6.04 13.13 -1.18
C ASP A 279 -7.07 12.87 -2.25
N LEU A 280 -7.14 11.60 -2.64
CA LEU A 280 -8.06 11.04 -3.63
C LEU A 280 -9.15 10.37 -2.85
#